data_AF-A0A2G9TDV1-F1
#
_entry.id   AF-A0A2G9TDV1-F1
#
_cell.length_a   1.000
_cell.length_b   1.000
_cell.length_c   1.000
_cell.angle_alpha   90.00
_cell.angle_beta   90.00
_cell.angle_gamma   90.00
#
_symmetry.space_group_name_H-M   'P 1'
#
loop_
_entity.id
_entity.type
_entity.pdbx_description
1 polymer ?
#
loop_
_entity_poly.entity_id
_entity_poly.type
_entity_poly.pdbx_seq_one_letter_code
_entity_poly.pdbx_strand_id
1 'polypeptide(L)'
;MISIVIMTFIDMSAGVNTPKLHVPGTFRPTWDGRDWFIPPFDGNPFWTAPLAALPALLACILIFMDQQITTVIVNRKENKLKKGCGYHLDLLVLAILILVVGVLGLPIYVAATVLSINHINSLKVESDCKAPGEVAQFVGVREQRVTGIATFVMIGLSVLITNFLARIPMPVLYGVFLYMGISALGGIQLFDRILLLLMPMK
;
A
#
# COMPACT_ATOMS: atom_id res chain seq x y z
N MET A 1 13.63 -4.77 6.23
CA MET A 1 14.61 -5.06 5.14
C MET A 1 15.66 -6.07 5.59
N ILE A 2 16.37 -5.83 6.70
CA ILE A 2 17.41 -6.74 7.23
C ILE A 2 16.88 -8.17 7.40
N SER A 3 15.69 -8.34 7.98
CA SER A 3 15.06 -9.66 8.14
C SER A 3 14.79 -10.37 6.81
N ILE A 4 14.42 -9.62 5.76
CA ILE A 4 14.19 -10.18 4.42
C ILE A 4 15.49 -10.72 3.86
N VAL A 5 16.58 -9.93 3.94
CA VAL A 5 17.92 -10.32 3.46
C VAL A 5 18.48 -11.51 4.22
N ILE A 6 18.35 -11.54 5.55
CA ILE A 6 18.83 -12.66 6.37
C ILE A 6 18.06 -13.94 6.03
N MET A 7 16.73 -13.86 5.97
CA MET A 7 15.90 -15.06 5.71
C MET A 7 16.03 -15.56 4.27
N THR A 8 16.22 -14.67 3.29
CA THR A 8 16.58 -15.08 1.91
C THR A 8 17.94 -15.74 1.86
N PHE A 9 18.93 -15.24 2.58
CA PHE A 9 20.25 -15.86 2.65
C PHE A 9 20.20 -17.25 3.30
N ILE A 10 19.41 -17.41 4.37
CA ILE A 10 19.19 -18.70 5.02
C ILE A 10 18.52 -19.68 4.05
N ASP A 11 17.46 -19.27 3.35
CA ASP A 11 16.78 -20.09 2.33
C ASP A 11 17.75 -20.55 1.22
N MET A 12 18.61 -19.64 0.74
CA MET A 12 19.65 -19.97 -0.23
C MET A 12 20.69 -20.96 0.33
N SER A 13 21.07 -20.84 1.59
CA SER A 13 22.04 -21.74 2.23
C SER A 13 21.47 -23.12 2.57
N ALA A 14 20.17 -23.19 2.89
CA ALA A 14 19.49 -24.43 3.26
C ALA A 14 19.11 -25.29 2.04
N GLY A 15 19.08 -24.69 0.84
CA GLY A 15 18.84 -25.43 -0.41
C GLY A 15 17.46 -26.07 -0.52
N VAL A 16 16.48 -25.62 0.27
CA VAL A 16 15.11 -26.15 0.29
C VAL A 16 14.31 -25.58 -0.88
N ASN A 17 13.49 -26.40 -1.53
CA ASN A 17 12.58 -25.95 -2.59
C ASN A 17 11.41 -25.17 -1.98
N THR A 18 11.58 -23.86 -1.85
CA THR A 18 10.52 -22.93 -1.43
C THR A 18 9.85 -22.27 -2.64
N PRO A 19 8.54 -21.94 -2.55
CA PRO A 19 7.86 -21.18 -3.60
C PRO A 19 8.43 -19.76 -3.63
N LYS A 20 9.03 -19.37 -4.76
CA LYS A 20 9.67 -18.06 -4.97
C LYS A 20 8.74 -17.10 -5.68
N LEU A 21 9.04 -15.80 -5.56
CA LEU A 21 8.28 -14.74 -6.21
C LEU A 21 8.33 -14.89 -7.75
N HIS A 22 7.17 -15.09 -8.37
CA HIS A 22 7.06 -15.18 -9.83
C HIS A 22 6.86 -13.79 -10.43
N VAL A 23 7.91 -13.22 -11.02
CA VAL A 23 7.87 -11.92 -11.69
C VAL A 23 8.13 -12.12 -13.19
N PRO A 24 7.24 -11.63 -14.08
CA PRO A 24 7.47 -11.73 -15.52
C PRO A 24 8.65 -10.82 -15.91
N GLY A 25 9.59 -11.35 -16.70
CA GLY A 25 10.77 -10.59 -17.16
C GLY A 25 10.49 -9.59 -18.30
N THR A 26 9.26 -9.54 -18.81
CA THR A 26 8.86 -8.64 -19.89
C THR A 26 7.48 -8.06 -19.61
N PHE A 27 7.30 -6.76 -19.89
CA PHE A 27 5.97 -6.15 -19.91
C PHE A 27 5.15 -6.76 -21.06
N ARG A 28 4.05 -7.42 -20.72
CA ARG A 28 3.09 -7.96 -21.68
C ARG A 28 1.68 -7.54 -21.26
N PRO A 29 0.79 -7.27 -22.22
CA PRO A 29 -0.63 -7.14 -21.92
C PRO A 29 -1.16 -8.45 -21.33
N THR A 30 -2.29 -8.38 -20.60
CA THR A 30 -2.91 -9.54 -19.96
C THR A 30 -3.25 -10.67 -20.95
N TRP A 31 -3.41 -10.33 -22.24
CA TRP A 31 -3.69 -11.27 -23.31
C TRP A 31 -2.85 -10.93 -24.55
N ASP A 32 -2.27 -11.94 -25.19
CA ASP A 32 -1.38 -11.83 -26.36
C ASP A 32 -2.01 -11.18 -27.62
N GLY A 33 -3.34 -10.99 -27.65
CA GLY A 33 -4.06 -10.34 -28.76
C GLY A 33 -4.57 -8.92 -28.47
N ARG A 34 -4.21 -8.34 -27.32
CA ARG A 34 -4.75 -7.03 -26.87
C ARG A 34 -3.68 -5.94 -26.93
N ASP A 35 -4.02 -4.82 -27.58
CA ASP A 35 -3.23 -3.59 -27.52
C ASP A 35 -3.38 -2.89 -26.16
N TRP A 36 -2.37 -2.08 -25.80
CA TRP A 36 -2.36 -1.31 -24.55
C TRP A 36 -3.46 -0.24 -24.48
N PHE A 37 -3.98 0.19 -25.62
CA PHE A 37 -5.08 1.13 -25.72
C PHE A 37 -6.36 0.36 -26.07
N ILE A 38 -7.41 0.48 -25.24
CA ILE A 38 -8.70 -0.14 -25.56
C ILE A 38 -9.54 0.87 -26.37
N PRO A 39 -9.92 0.54 -27.63
CA PRO A 39 -10.86 1.39 -28.36
C PRO A 39 -12.23 1.37 -27.67
N PRO A 40 -12.91 2.53 -27.54
CA PRO A 40 -14.03 2.70 -26.62
C PRO A 40 -15.29 1.85 -26.90
N PHE A 41 -15.40 1.12 -28.01
CA PHE A 41 -16.57 0.29 -28.36
C PHE A 41 -16.21 -0.90 -29.26
N ASP A 42 -15.14 -1.63 -28.95
CA ASP A 42 -14.61 -2.76 -29.75
C ASP A 42 -15.61 -3.93 -29.96
N GLY A 43 -16.62 -3.73 -30.81
CA GLY A 43 -17.71 -4.68 -31.07
C GLY A 43 -18.86 -4.69 -30.04
N ASN A 44 -18.83 -3.82 -29.02
CA ASN A 44 -19.88 -3.79 -27.99
C ASN A 44 -21.10 -2.96 -28.42
N PRO A 45 -22.34 -3.45 -28.19
CA PRO A 45 -23.55 -2.69 -28.52
C PRO A 45 -23.67 -1.45 -27.63
N PHE A 46 -24.17 -0.34 -28.19
CA PHE A 46 -24.29 0.95 -27.47
C PHE A 46 -25.08 0.87 -26.15
N TRP A 47 -25.95 -0.12 -25.98
CA TRP A 47 -26.69 -0.39 -24.75
C TRP A 47 -25.80 -0.80 -23.56
N THR A 48 -24.55 -1.21 -23.78
CA THR A 48 -23.62 -1.54 -22.69
C THR A 48 -23.13 -0.29 -21.95
N ALA A 49 -23.10 0.89 -22.59
CA ALA A 49 -22.68 2.14 -21.95
C ALA A 49 -23.58 2.57 -20.77
N PRO A 50 -24.92 2.64 -20.92
CA PRO A 50 -25.80 2.93 -19.79
C PRO A 50 -25.81 1.80 -18.75
N LEU A 51 -25.65 0.54 -19.17
CA LEU A 51 -25.57 -0.58 -18.23
C LEU A 51 -24.29 -0.52 -17.37
N ALA A 52 -23.17 -0.07 -17.94
CA ALA A 52 -21.90 0.13 -17.24
C ALA A 52 -21.93 1.29 -16.23
N ALA A 53 -22.91 2.19 -16.30
CA ALA A 53 -23.07 3.27 -15.34
C ALA A 53 -23.37 2.74 -13.92
N LEU A 54 -24.10 1.64 -13.80
CA LEU A 54 -24.44 1.02 -12.50
C LEU A 54 -23.19 0.51 -11.75
N PRO A 55 -22.34 -0.38 -12.34
CA PRO A 55 -21.10 -0.79 -11.68
C PRO A 55 -20.10 0.36 -11.53
N ALA A 56 -20.07 1.34 -12.45
CA ALA A 56 -19.21 2.52 -12.32
C ALA A 56 -19.60 3.38 -11.11
N LEU A 57 -20.90 3.55 -10.84
CA LEU A 57 -21.39 4.26 -9.66
C LEU A 57 -20.98 3.54 -8.38
N LEU A 58 -21.14 2.21 -8.31
CA LEU A 58 -20.69 1.40 -7.17
C LEU A 58 -19.18 1.53 -6.95
N ALA A 59 -18.38 1.42 -8.01
CA ALA A 59 -16.93 1.60 -7.94
C ALA A 59 -16.55 3.01 -7.45
N CYS A 60 -17.23 4.05 -7.94
CA CYS A 60 -17.02 5.43 -7.52
C CYS A 60 -17.27 5.59 -6.01
N ILE A 61 -18.37 5.03 -5.47
CA ILE A 61 -18.66 5.07 -4.03
C ILE A 61 -17.57 4.35 -3.23
N LEU A 62 -17.16 3.15 -3.64
CA LEU A 62 -16.13 2.38 -2.94
C LEU A 62 -14.80 3.13 -2.90
N ILE A 63 -14.37 3.67 -4.03
CA ILE A 63 -13.11 4.42 -4.14
C ILE A 63 -13.17 5.71 -3.32
N PHE A 64 -14.29 6.44 -3.39
CA PHE A 64 -14.49 7.64 -2.59
C PHE A 64 -14.43 7.32 -1.08
N MET A 65 -15.15 6.29 -0.63
CA MET A 65 -15.16 5.89 0.77
C MET A 65 -13.78 5.46 1.24
N ASP A 66 -13.07 4.64 0.48
CA ASP A 66 -11.75 4.13 0.88
C ASP A 66 -10.70 5.25 0.90
N GLN A 67 -10.76 6.18 -0.05
CA GLN A 67 -9.91 7.37 -0.06
C GLN A 67 -10.16 8.25 1.16
N GLN A 68 -11.43 8.56 1.48
CA GLN A 68 -11.76 9.41 2.62
C GLN A 68 -11.36 8.75 3.95
N ILE A 69 -11.66 7.46 4.13
CA ILE A 69 -11.29 6.71 5.33
C ILE A 69 -9.76 6.68 5.48
N THR A 70 -9.04 6.34 4.42
CA THR A 70 -7.57 6.28 4.44
C THR A 70 -6.97 7.64 4.80
N THR A 71 -7.42 8.72 4.15
CA THR A 71 -6.89 10.07 4.38
C THR A 71 -7.20 10.56 5.80
N VAL A 72 -8.37 10.23 6.37
CA VAL A 72 -8.71 10.57 7.76
C VAL A 72 -7.83 9.81 8.76
N ILE A 73 -7.58 8.52 8.52
CA ILE A 73 -6.74 7.70 9.40
C ILE A 73 -5.29 8.22 9.39
N VAL A 74 -4.76 8.55 8.21
CA VAL A 74 -3.42 9.13 8.06
C VAL A 74 -3.32 10.49 8.76
N ASN A 75 -4.34 11.35 8.60
CA ASN A 75 -4.39 12.69 9.19
C ASN A 75 -4.86 12.73 10.64
N ARG A 76 -4.88 11.60 11.35
CA ARG A 76 -5.25 11.57 12.77
C ARG A 76 -4.30 12.46 13.57
N LYS A 77 -4.86 13.26 14.49
CA LYS A 77 -4.10 14.23 15.32
C LYS A 77 -2.93 13.59 16.08
N GLU A 78 -3.05 12.31 16.40
CA GLU A 78 -2.01 11.52 17.07
C GLU A 78 -0.72 11.40 16.25
N ASN A 79 -0.79 11.49 14.92
CA ASN A 79 0.38 11.45 14.04
C ASN A 79 1.14 12.79 14.00
N LYS A 80 0.61 13.87 14.60
CA LYS A 80 1.26 15.20 14.69
C LYS A 80 1.83 15.71 13.36
N LEU A 81 1.09 15.54 12.26
CA LEU A 81 1.46 16.05 10.95
C LEU A 81 1.47 17.59 10.95
N LYS A 82 2.43 18.19 10.24
CA LYS A 82 2.68 19.64 10.20
C LYS A 82 2.08 20.30 8.96
N LYS A 83 1.98 19.59 7.83
CA LYS A 83 1.38 20.11 6.60
C LYS A 83 -0.14 19.94 6.60
N GLY A 84 -0.83 20.86 5.93
CA GLY A 84 -2.29 20.85 5.81
C GLY A 84 -2.82 19.65 5.00
N CYS A 85 -4.09 19.32 5.23
CA CYS A 85 -4.76 18.19 4.61
C CYS A 85 -5.21 18.50 3.16
N GLY A 86 -5.02 17.54 2.25
CA GLY A 86 -5.31 17.69 0.82
C GLY A 86 -6.48 16.86 0.29
N TYR A 87 -7.60 16.72 1.03
CA TYR A 87 -8.69 15.79 0.69
C TYR A 87 -9.25 15.94 -0.74
N HIS A 88 -9.54 17.17 -1.17
CA HIS A 88 -10.12 17.43 -2.49
C HIS A 88 -9.10 17.25 -3.62
N LEU A 89 -7.85 17.64 -3.39
CA LEU A 89 -6.78 17.51 -4.37
C LEU A 89 -6.46 16.04 -4.61
N ASP A 90 -6.46 15.22 -3.56
CA ASP A 90 -6.25 13.77 -3.64
C ASP A 90 -7.34 13.10 -4.48
N LEU A 91 -8.61 13.45 -4.24
CA LEU A 91 -9.74 12.95 -5.02
C LEU A 91 -9.68 13.36 -6.50
N LEU A 92 -9.27 14.60 -6.79
CA LEU A 92 -9.12 15.09 -8.17
C LEU A 92 -8.01 14.33 -8.91
N VAL A 93 -6.85 14.14 -8.27
CA VAL A 93 -5.73 13.38 -8.85
C VAL A 93 -6.13 11.94 -9.11
N LEU A 94 -6.82 11.31 -8.15
CA LEU A 94 -7.32 9.94 -8.29
C LEU A 94 -8.30 9.82 -9.46
N ALA A 95 -9.24 10.77 -9.62
CA ALA A 95 -10.18 10.78 -10.74
C ALA A 95 -9.48 10.87 -12.11
N ILE A 96 -8.46 11.72 -12.23
CA ILE A 96 -7.64 11.83 -13.45
C ILE A 96 -6.90 10.52 -13.74
N LEU A 97 -6.32 9.89 -12.70
CA LEU A 97 -5.63 8.61 -12.85
C LEU A 97 -6.57 7.49 -13.28
N ILE A 98 -7.78 7.42 -12.71
CA ILE A 98 -8.79 6.42 -13.09
C ILE A 98 -9.17 6.56 -14.57
N LEU A 99 -9.28 7.79 -15.09
CA LEU A 99 -9.53 8.02 -16.51
C LEU A 99 -8.41 7.46 -17.39
N VAL A 100 -7.15 7.79 -17.07
CA VAL A 100 -5.97 7.29 -17.80
C VAL A 100 -5.91 5.76 -17.78
N VAL A 101 -6.20 5.17 -16.63
CA VAL A 101 -6.13 3.72 -16.38
C VAL A 101 -7.29 2.99 -17.04
N GLY A 102 -8.47 3.62 -17.12
CA GLY A 102 -9.60 3.13 -17.88
C GLY A 102 -9.32 3.08 -19.39
N VAL A 103 -8.64 4.10 -19.93
CA VAL A 103 -8.24 4.15 -21.34
C VAL A 103 -7.17 3.10 -21.69
N LEU A 104 -6.21 2.89 -20.78
CA LEU A 104 -5.20 1.84 -20.90
C LEU A 104 -5.72 0.44 -20.52
N GLY A 105 -6.93 0.38 -19.94
CA GLY A 105 -7.55 -0.82 -19.37
C GLY A 105 -6.70 -1.55 -18.35
N LEU A 106 -5.98 -0.79 -17.53
CA LEU A 106 -5.26 -1.26 -16.37
C LEU A 106 -6.21 -1.40 -15.17
N PRO A 107 -5.86 -2.19 -14.14
CA PRO A 107 -6.67 -2.27 -12.92
C PRO A 107 -6.79 -0.92 -12.22
N ILE A 108 -7.95 -0.66 -11.62
CA ILE A 108 -8.21 0.56 -10.86
C ILE A 108 -7.37 0.57 -9.57
N TYR A 109 -6.82 1.74 -9.23
CA TYR A 109 -6.03 1.95 -8.02
C TYR A 109 -6.93 2.39 -6.86
N VAL A 110 -6.59 1.94 -5.66
CA VAL A 110 -7.28 2.31 -4.42
C VAL A 110 -6.27 2.68 -3.33
N ALA A 111 -6.66 3.56 -2.41
CA ALA A 111 -5.80 4.01 -1.32
C ALA A 111 -5.54 2.88 -0.33
N ALA A 112 -4.28 2.48 -0.17
CA ALA A 112 -3.92 1.40 0.75
C ALA A 112 -3.72 1.91 2.18
N THR A 113 -4.73 1.72 3.05
CA THR A 113 -4.69 2.15 4.47
C THR A 113 -3.50 1.57 5.24
N VAL A 114 -3.35 0.24 5.26
CA VAL A 114 -2.31 -0.44 6.07
C VAL A 114 -0.90 -0.06 5.60
N LEU A 115 -0.70 0.04 4.28
CA LEU A 115 0.60 0.43 3.72
C LEU A 115 0.93 1.89 4.04
N SER A 116 -0.06 2.80 3.95
CA SER A 116 0.10 4.21 4.30
C SER A 116 0.45 4.39 5.78
N ILE A 117 -0.21 3.67 6.68
CA ILE A 117 0.11 3.70 8.12
C ILE A 117 1.52 3.18 8.38
N ASN A 118 1.91 2.07 7.78
CA ASN A 118 3.26 1.51 7.96
C ASN A 118 4.34 2.43 7.39
N HIS A 119 4.06 3.11 6.28
CA HIS A 119 4.95 4.13 5.72
C HIS A 119 5.13 5.31 6.67
N ILE A 120 4.05 5.82 7.26
CA ILE A 120 4.09 6.87 8.28
C ILE A 120 4.84 6.40 9.52
N ASN A 121 4.59 5.18 9.98
CA ASN A 121 5.27 4.58 11.12
C ASN A 121 6.78 4.50 10.89
N SER A 122 7.24 4.19 9.67
CA SER A 122 8.66 4.16 9.32
C SER A 122 9.33 5.55 9.34
N LEU A 123 8.54 6.63 9.29
CA LEU A 123 8.99 8.02 9.29
C LEU A 123 8.76 8.72 10.64
N LYS A 124 8.29 7.99 11.66
CA LYS A 124 8.12 8.50 13.02
C LYS A 124 9.50 8.83 13.61
N VAL A 125 9.58 10.00 14.24
CA VAL A 125 10.75 10.45 14.97
C VAL A 125 10.41 10.49 16.45
N GLU A 126 11.18 9.73 17.21
CA GLU A 126 11.15 9.73 18.66
C GLU A 126 12.21 10.71 19.20
N SER A 127 11.98 11.30 20.36
CA SER A 127 12.89 12.28 20.96
C SER A 127 14.19 11.62 21.42
N ASP A 128 15.33 12.17 20.98
CA ASP A 128 16.68 11.74 21.39
C ASP A 128 17.07 12.25 22.79
N CYS A 129 16.40 13.30 23.30
CA CYS A 129 16.68 13.83 24.64
C CYS A 129 15.88 13.07 25.70
N LYS A 130 16.58 12.25 26.50
CA LYS A 130 16.03 11.59 27.68
C LYS A 130 16.85 11.93 28.92
N ALA A 131 16.17 12.34 29.99
CA ALA A 131 16.65 12.04 31.33
C ALA A 131 16.61 10.52 31.55
N PRO A 132 17.56 9.90 32.27
CA PRO A 132 17.54 8.46 32.52
C PRO A 132 16.22 8.05 33.20
N GLY A 133 15.41 7.22 32.53
CA GLY A 133 14.12 6.72 33.06
C GLY A 133 12.86 7.21 32.33
N GLU A 134 12.95 8.21 31.44
CA GLU A 134 11.78 8.67 30.67
C GLU A 134 11.56 7.84 29.38
N VAL A 135 10.29 7.46 29.16
CA VAL A 135 9.85 6.81 27.92
C VAL A 135 10.04 7.76 26.74
N ALA A 136 10.41 7.22 25.57
CA ALA A 136 10.67 8.05 24.38
C ALA A 136 9.41 8.85 24.02
N GLN A 137 9.51 10.18 24.02
CA GLN A 137 8.38 11.01 23.64
C GLN A 137 8.30 11.10 22.13
N PHE A 138 7.12 10.78 21.58
CA PHE A 138 6.85 10.92 20.14
C PHE A 138 6.82 12.40 19.74
N VAL A 139 7.79 12.85 18.93
CA VAL A 139 7.95 14.25 18.50
C VAL A 139 7.08 14.55 17.28
N GLY A 140 7.02 13.63 16.32
CA GLY A 140 6.21 13.76 15.11
C GLY A 140 6.71 12.88 13.96
N VAL A 141 6.20 13.13 12.75
CA VAL A 141 6.56 12.37 11.52
C VAL A 141 7.37 13.25 10.57
N ARG A 142 8.39 12.70 9.92
CA ARG A 142 9.09 13.35 8.81
C ARG A 142 8.27 13.26 7.52
N GLU A 143 7.59 14.34 7.18
CA GLU A 143 6.82 14.46 5.94
C GLU A 143 7.73 14.70 4.72
N GLN A 144 7.96 13.65 3.95
CA GLN A 144 8.77 13.70 2.74
C GLN A 144 7.95 13.28 1.50
N ARG A 145 8.38 13.69 0.30
CA ARG A 145 7.79 13.26 -0.98
C ARG A 145 8.65 12.22 -1.71
N VAL A 146 9.96 12.20 -1.43
CA VAL A 146 10.97 11.44 -2.19
C VAL A 146 10.81 9.93 -2.01
N THR A 147 10.57 9.44 -0.79
CA THR A 147 10.40 8.03 -0.48
C THR A 147 9.18 7.43 -1.20
N GLY A 148 8.07 8.18 -1.28
CA GLY A 148 6.88 7.74 -2.00
C GLY A 148 7.18 7.60 -3.50
N ILE A 149 7.71 8.67 -4.12
CA ILE A 149 8.10 8.66 -5.53
C ILE A 149 9.13 7.56 -5.82
N ALA A 150 10.17 7.44 -4.99
CA ALA A 150 11.19 6.43 -5.13
C ALA A 150 10.61 5.00 -5.05
N THR A 151 9.64 4.75 -4.18
CA THR A 151 8.98 3.45 -4.08
C THR A 151 8.22 3.11 -5.37
N PHE A 152 7.43 4.05 -5.91
CA PHE A 152 6.72 3.82 -7.18
C PHE A 152 7.67 3.66 -8.38
N VAL A 153 8.74 4.44 -8.43
CA VAL A 153 9.79 4.29 -9.47
C VAL A 153 10.48 2.93 -9.35
N MET A 154 10.82 2.48 -8.15
CA MET A 154 11.43 1.17 -7.92
C MET A 154 10.48 0.02 -8.30
N ILE A 155 9.17 0.16 -8.05
CA ILE A 155 8.17 -0.80 -8.52
C ILE A 155 8.14 -0.83 -10.05
N GLY A 156 8.18 0.33 -10.73
CA GLY A 156 8.26 0.39 -12.19
C GLY A 156 9.53 -0.25 -12.76
N LEU A 157 10.67 -0.07 -12.09
CA LEU A 157 11.96 -0.66 -12.48
C LEU A 157 12.11 -2.14 -12.06
N SER A 158 11.16 -2.71 -11.33
CA SER A 158 11.25 -4.07 -10.78
C SER A 158 11.43 -5.14 -11.85
N VAL A 159 10.91 -4.93 -13.06
CA VAL A 159 11.07 -5.84 -14.21
C VAL A 159 12.54 -5.99 -14.61
N LEU A 160 13.35 -4.94 -14.51
CA LEU A 160 14.80 -5.01 -14.77
C LEU A 160 15.56 -5.80 -13.67
N ILE A 161 15.00 -5.83 -12.46
CA ILE A 161 15.59 -6.45 -11.26
C ILE A 161 14.99 -7.86 -11.02
N THR A 162 14.23 -8.40 -11.98
CA THR A 162 13.56 -9.71 -11.88
C THR A 162 14.47 -10.84 -11.40
N ASN A 163 15.72 -10.89 -11.88
CA ASN A 163 16.70 -11.91 -11.48
C ASN A 163 17.02 -11.93 -9.98
N PHE A 164 16.93 -10.78 -9.31
CA PHE A 164 17.15 -10.65 -7.88
C PHE A 164 15.85 -10.86 -7.11
N LEU A 165 14.75 -10.29 -7.57
CA LEU A 165 13.42 -10.43 -6.94
C LEU A 165 12.93 -11.89 -6.93
N ALA A 166 13.22 -12.66 -7.99
CA ALA A 166 12.87 -14.07 -8.10
C ALA A 166 13.62 -14.98 -7.10
N ARG A 167 14.59 -14.47 -6.35
CA ARG A 167 15.26 -15.21 -5.27
C ARG A 167 14.53 -15.10 -3.94
N ILE A 168 13.52 -14.23 -3.83
CA ILE A 168 12.80 -14.00 -2.59
C ILE A 168 11.72 -15.09 -2.42
N PRO A 169 11.75 -15.87 -1.32
CA PRO A 169 10.76 -16.90 -1.06
C PRO A 169 9.46 -16.27 -0.52
N MET A 170 8.31 -16.78 -0.97
CA MET A 170 6.97 -16.33 -0.55
C MET A 170 6.74 -16.37 0.97
N PRO A 171 7.22 -17.39 1.73
CA PRO A 171 7.08 -17.41 3.19
C PRO A 171 7.65 -16.17 3.90
N VAL A 172 8.75 -15.62 3.39
CA VAL A 172 9.35 -14.40 3.95
C VAL A 172 8.43 -13.19 3.74
N LEU A 173 7.79 -13.10 2.57
CA LEU A 173 6.81 -12.05 2.29
C LEU A 173 5.59 -12.18 3.19
N TYR A 174 5.06 -13.39 3.42
CA TYR A 174 3.96 -13.61 4.36
C TYR A 174 4.31 -13.18 5.79
N GLY A 175 5.54 -13.46 6.25
CA GLY A 175 6.02 -12.97 7.54
C GLY A 175 6.04 -11.44 7.64
N VAL A 176 6.46 -10.76 6.57
CA VAL A 176 6.44 -9.29 6.50
C VAL A 176 5.01 -8.76 6.46
N PHE A 177 4.10 -9.39 5.70
CA PHE A 177 2.68 -9.01 5.67
C PHE A 177 2.02 -9.17 7.04
N LEU A 178 2.32 -10.26 7.76
CA LEU A 178 1.83 -10.49 9.11
C LEU A 178 2.36 -9.42 10.09
N TYR A 179 3.65 -9.10 10.02
CA TYR A 179 4.23 -8.01 10.80
C TYR A 179 3.57 -6.67 10.52
N MET A 180 3.38 -6.34 9.24
CA MET A 180 2.70 -5.11 8.81
C MET A 180 1.25 -5.05 9.31
N GLY A 181 0.54 -6.18 9.33
CA GLY A 181 -0.81 -6.29 9.88
C GLY A 181 -0.85 -6.03 11.38
N ILE A 182 0.02 -6.70 12.15
CA ILE A 182 0.11 -6.53 13.61
C ILE A 182 0.54 -5.10 13.97
N SER A 183 1.53 -4.55 13.27
CA SER A 183 2.00 -3.18 13.53
C SER A 183 0.93 -2.13 13.23
N ALA A 184 0.03 -2.37 12.29
CA ALA A 184 -1.05 -1.45 11.96
C ALA A 184 -2.19 -1.47 13.00
N LEU A 185 -2.32 -2.53 13.79
CA LEU A 185 -3.24 -2.57 14.94
C LEU A 185 -2.77 -1.67 16.10
N GLY A 186 -1.46 -1.41 16.18
CA GLY A 186 -0.86 -0.54 17.18
C GLY A 186 -1.37 0.89 17.06
N GLY A 187 -2.04 1.38 18.12
CA GLY A 187 -2.64 2.71 18.17
C GLY A 187 -4.11 2.76 17.74
N ILE A 188 -4.78 1.63 17.51
CA ILE A 188 -6.24 1.60 17.37
C ILE A 188 -6.86 1.49 18.76
N GLN A 189 -7.53 2.55 19.22
CA GLN A 189 -8.19 2.58 20.54
C GLN A 189 -9.16 1.42 20.77
N LEU A 190 -9.85 0.95 19.72
CA LEU A 190 -10.72 -0.21 19.81
C LEU A 190 -9.95 -1.48 20.18
N PHE A 191 -8.78 -1.69 19.59
CA PHE A 191 -7.94 -2.86 19.87
C PHE A 191 -7.39 -2.79 21.30
N ASP A 192 -6.95 -1.62 21.74
CA ASP A 192 -6.50 -1.41 23.12
C ASP A 192 -7.63 -1.70 24.13
N ARG A 193 -8.87 -1.27 23.83
CA ARG A 193 -10.04 -1.57 24.67
C ARG A 193 -10.39 -3.05 24.70
N ILE A 194 -10.29 -3.76 23.57
CA ILE A 194 -10.49 -5.21 23.53
C ILE A 194 -9.44 -5.91 24.39
N LEU A 195 -8.19 -5.45 24.36
CA LEU A 195 -7.13 -5.99 25.19
C LEU A 195 -7.38 -5.71 26.69
N LEU A 196 -7.90 -4.53 27.02
CA LEU A 196 -8.29 -4.19 28.39
C LEU A 196 -9.41 -5.09 28.94
N LEU A 197 -10.34 -5.57 28.11
CA LEU A 197 -11.37 -6.54 28.54
C LEU A 197 -10.77 -7.88 28.98
N LEU A 198 -9.60 -8.25 28.45
CA LEU A 198 -8.89 -9.48 28.77
C LEU A 198 -7.90 -9.31 29.93
N MET A 199 -7.62 -8.08 30.34
CA MET A 199 -6.74 -7.80 31.48
C MET A 199 -7.54 -7.94 32.78
N PRO A 200 -7.10 -8.77 33.75
CA PRO A 200 -7.78 -8.87 35.02
C PRO A 200 -7.74 -7.54 35.75
N MET A 201 -8.88 -7.12 36.29
CA MET A 201 -8.93 -5.99 37.23
C MET A 201 -8.06 -6.35 38.45
N LYS A 202 -7.01 -5.56 38.68
CA LYS A 202 -6.31 -5.56 39.97
C LYS A 202 -7.18 -4.92 41.04
#